data_AF-A0A8H6JML6-F1
#
_entry.id   AF-A0A8H6JML6-F1
#
_cell.length_a   1.000
_cell.length_b   1.000
_cell.length_c   1.000
_cell.angle_alpha   90.00
_cell.angle_beta   90.00
_cell.angle_gamma   90.00
#
_symmetry.space_group_name_H-M   'P 1'
#
loop_
_entity.id
_entity.type
_entity.pdbx_description
1 polymer ?
#
loop_
_entity_poly.entity_id
_entity_poly.type
_entity_poly.pdbx_seq_one_letter_code
_entity_poly.pdbx_strand_id
1 'polypeptide(L)'
;MATAIQALKGDAPQQVRSLPPKEQRFLWDSDGADQVSLFKQYRQLLRQGDQFAAYNFREYAKRRTRDAFRENRNVEDPRRVQELIQKGLNDLQILKRQTVVSQFFQFDRLVVEGGAAGKQKGDEGGIVRQKDQG
;
A
#
# COMPACT_ATOMS: atom_id res chain seq x y z
N MET A 1 15.15 -21.80 12.93
CA MET A 1 13.89 -21.29 13.54
C MET A 1 12.78 -20.95 12.53
N ALA A 2 12.98 -21.12 11.20
CA ALA A 2 11.97 -20.77 10.19
C ALA A 2 11.23 -21.98 9.55
N THR A 3 11.50 -23.21 9.98
CA THR A 3 10.98 -24.42 9.31
C THR A 3 9.75 -25.03 10.00
N ALA A 4 9.34 -24.54 11.18
CA ALA A 4 8.27 -25.18 11.96
C ALA A 4 6.85 -24.64 11.70
N ILE A 5 6.68 -23.56 10.92
CA ILE A 5 5.36 -22.91 10.72
C ILE A 5 4.54 -23.61 9.60
N GLN A 6 5.16 -24.50 8.81
CA GLN A 6 4.57 -25.04 7.59
C GLN A 6 3.73 -26.31 7.77
N ALA A 7 3.70 -26.95 8.94
CA ALA A 7 2.89 -28.14 9.19
C ALA A 7 1.89 -27.86 10.32
N LEU A 8 0.65 -28.37 10.20
CA LEU A 8 -0.41 -28.32 11.23
C LEU A 8 -1.36 -27.10 11.18
N LYS A 9 -1.98 -26.79 10.04
CA LYS A 9 -3.30 -26.12 10.04
C LYS A 9 -4.46 -27.03 9.58
N GLY A 10 -4.19 -28.33 9.34
CA GLY A 10 -5.20 -29.33 8.95
C GLY A 10 -5.60 -30.36 10.02
N ASP A 11 -4.78 -30.59 11.06
CA ASP A 11 -4.95 -31.72 12.03
C ASP A 11 -4.92 -31.28 13.51
N ALA A 12 -5.25 -30.02 13.80
CA ALA A 12 -4.86 -29.39 15.07
C ALA A 12 -5.90 -29.29 16.22
N PRO A 13 -6.76 -30.28 16.54
CA PRO A 13 -7.47 -30.23 17.84
C PRO A 13 -6.70 -30.89 19.00
N GLN A 14 -5.83 -31.86 18.76
CA GLN A 14 -5.23 -32.66 19.85
C GLN A 14 -3.86 -32.17 20.35
N GLN A 15 -3.00 -31.65 19.47
CA GLN A 15 -1.64 -31.21 19.85
C GLN A 15 -1.58 -29.82 20.50
N VAL A 16 -2.62 -28.99 20.34
CA VAL A 16 -2.68 -27.64 20.94
C VAL A 16 -2.90 -27.72 22.46
N ARG A 17 -3.54 -28.80 22.94
CA ARG A 17 -3.81 -29.03 24.37
C ARG A 17 -2.56 -29.45 25.18
N SER A 18 -1.50 -29.92 24.52
CA SER A 18 -0.26 -30.35 25.16
C SER A 18 0.79 -29.25 25.32
N LEU A 19 0.59 -28.07 24.73
CA LEU A 19 1.50 -26.93 24.90
C LEU A 19 1.26 -26.23 26.25
N PRO A 20 2.29 -25.69 26.92
CA PRO A 20 2.12 -24.96 28.17
C PRO A 20 1.22 -23.73 27.97
N PRO A 21 0.40 -23.32 28.97
CA PRO A 21 -0.64 -22.29 28.80
C PRO A 21 -0.14 -20.94 28.24
N LYS A 22 1.11 -20.58 28.49
CA LYS A 22 1.75 -19.36 27.96
C LYS A 22 2.02 -19.40 26.44
N GLU A 23 2.22 -20.59 25.88
CA GLU A 23 2.49 -20.81 24.45
C GLU A 23 1.22 -21.03 23.64
N GLN A 24 0.16 -21.51 24.30
CA GLN A 24 -1.17 -21.55 23.69
C GLN A 24 -1.59 -20.13 23.26
N ARG A 25 -1.41 -19.12 24.13
CA ARG A 25 -1.78 -17.71 23.89
C ARG A 25 -1.13 -17.06 22.67
N PHE A 26 0.06 -17.51 22.30
CA PHE A 26 0.87 -16.96 21.20
C PHE A 26 0.30 -17.30 19.81
N LEU A 27 -0.43 -18.40 19.66
CA LEU A 27 -0.97 -18.84 18.37
C LEU A 27 -2.22 -18.04 17.95
N TRP A 28 -3.03 -17.56 18.91
CA TRP A 28 -4.26 -16.79 18.64
C TRP A 28 -4.04 -15.27 18.51
N ASP A 29 -2.89 -14.74 18.93
CA ASP A 29 -2.56 -13.30 18.82
C ASP A 29 -2.18 -12.88 17.38
N SER A 30 -1.83 -13.86 16.53
CA SER A 30 -1.38 -13.60 15.16
C SER A 30 -2.46 -12.95 14.29
N ASP A 31 -3.70 -13.42 14.39
CA ASP A 31 -4.82 -12.90 13.58
C ASP A 31 -5.10 -11.41 13.87
N GLY A 32 -5.03 -10.97 15.13
CA GLY A 32 -5.21 -9.57 15.50
C GLY A 32 -4.04 -8.68 15.06
N ALA A 33 -2.80 -9.18 15.17
CA ALA A 33 -1.61 -8.46 14.74
C ALA A 33 -1.58 -8.24 13.21
N ASP A 34 -2.02 -9.24 12.44
CA ASP A 34 -2.11 -9.17 10.98
C ASP A 34 -3.13 -8.12 10.52
N GLN A 35 -4.29 -8.04 11.18
CA GLN A 35 -5.31 -7.00 10.88
C GLN A 35 -4.77 -5.59 11.12
N VAL A 36 -4.10 -5.35 12.25
CA VAL A 36 -3.48 -4.05 12.55
C VAL A 36 -2.41 -3.69 11.51
N SER A 37 -1.60 -4.68 11.12
CA SER A 37 -0.58 -4.53 10.08
C SER A 37 -1.20 -4.15 8.72
N LEU A 38 -2.28 -4.83 8.32
CA LEU A 38 -3.02 -4.56 7.07
C LEU A 38 -3.60 -3.14 7.04
N PHE A 39 -4.25 -2.68 8.10
CA PHE A 39 -4.78 -1.31 8.16
C PHE A 39 -3.68 -0.25 8.08
N LYS A 40 -2.56 -0.48 8.78
CA LYS A 40 -1.40 0.41 8.72
C LYS A 40 -0.82 0.46 7.31
N GLN A 41 -0.64 -0.70 6.69
CA GLN A 41 -0.11 -0.81 5.33
C GLN A 41 -1.03 -0.15 4.30
N TYR A 42 -2.34 -0.36 4.38
CA TYR A 42 -3.33 0.30 3.53
C TYR A 42 -3.20 1.82 3.59
N ARG A 43 -3.15 2.40 4.80
CA ARG A 43 -2.96 3.85 4.98
C ARG A 43 -1.62 4.33 4.43
N GLN A 44 -0.55 3.56 4.61
CA GLN A 44 0.76 3.92 4.08
C GLN A 44 0.78 3.93 2.55
N LEU A 45 0.16 2.94 1.91
CA LEU A 45 0.06 2.87 0.45
C LEU A 45 -0.73 4.04 -0.12
N LEU A 46 -1.89 4.37 0.47
CA LEU A 46 -2.67 5.54 0.05
C LEU A 46 -1.87 6.83 0.20
N ARG A 47 -1.28 7.05 1.38
CA ARG A 47 -0.48 8.25 1.65
C ARG A 47 0.71 8.37 0.69
N GLN A 48 1.34 7.26 0.35
CA GLN A 48 2.45 7.26 -0.60
C GLN A 48 1.97 7.54 -2.03
N GLY A 49 0.83 6.97 -2.43
CA GLY A 49 0.21 7.21 -3.74
C GLY A 49 -0.19 8.68 -3.93
N ASP A 50 -0.61 9.36 -2.87
CA ASP A 50 -0.97 10.78 -2.91
C ASP A 50 0.23 11.70 -3.23
N GLN A 51 1.45 11.22 -3.01
CA GLN A 51 2.67 12.02 -3.21
C GLN A 51 3.18 12.03 -4.65
N PHE A 52 2.56 11.27 -5.58
CA PHE A 52 2.94 11.32 -6.99
C PHE A 52 2.72 12.72 -7.56
N ALA A 53 3.68 13.22 -8.35
CA ALA A 53 3.56 14.54 -8.97
C ALA A 53 2.49 14.59 -10.07
N ALA A 54 2.34 13.52 -10.84
CA ALA A 54 1.34 13.41 -11.91
C ALA A 54 0.00 12.88 -11.39
N TYR A 55 -1.11 13.54 -11.75
CA TYR A 55 -2.47 13.15 -11.33
C TYR A 55 -2.83 11.72 -11.70
N ASN A 56 -2.55 11.32 -12.94
CA ASN A 56 -2.89 9.96 -13.41
C ASN A 56 -2.26 8.88 -12.52
N PHE A 57 -1.02 9.11 -12.05
CA PHE A 57 -0.35 8.17 -11.16
C PHE A 57 -0.89 8.22 -9.73
N ARG A 58 -1.24 9.41 -9.20
CA ARG A 58 -1.93 9.52 -7.91
C ARG A 58 -3.24 8.73 -7.91
N GLU A 59 -4.09 8.98 -8.89
CA GLU A 59 -5.41 8.36 -8.97
C GLU A 59 -5.32 6.85 -9.28
N TYR A 60 -4.40 6.45 -10.15
CA TYR A 60 -4.14 5.03 -10.39
C TYR A 60 -3.66 4.32 -9.11
N ALA A 61 -2.70 4.90 -8.38
CA ALA A 61 -2.20 4.32 -7.14
C ALA A 61 -3.32 4.16 -6.10
N LYS A 62 -4.11 5.21 -5.85
CA LYS A 62 -5.27 5.16 -4.94
C LYS A 62 -6.25 4.07 -5.33
N ARG A 63 -6.66 4.04 -6.60
CA ARG A 63 -7.61 3.05 -7.11
C ARG A 63 -7.06 1.64 -7.00
N ARG A 64 -5.83 1.41 -7.46
CA ARG A 64 -5.18 0.09 -7.41
C ARG A 64 -5.04 -0.43 -5.98
N THR A 65 -4.68 0.42 -5.02
CA THR A 65 -4.63 0.05 -3.60
C THR A 65 -6.02 -0.29 -3.07
N ARG A 66 -7.05 0.52 -3.35
CA ARG A 66 -8.42 0.23 -2.94
C ARG A 66 -8.94 -1.08 -3.52
N ASP A 67 -8.74 -1.29 -4.82
CA ASP A 67 -9.20 -2.49 -5.53
C ASP A 67 -8.50 -3.73 -4.96
N ALA A 68 -7.17 -3.69 -4.76
CA ALA A 68 -6.43 -4.80 -4.18
C ALA A 68 -6.95 -5.21 -2.78
N PHE A 69 -7.22 -4.25 -1.90
CA PHE A 69 -7.72 -4.55 -0.55
C PHE A 69 -9.18 -4.99 -0.57
N ARG A 70 -9.99 -4.47 -1.51
CA ARG A 70 -11.38 -4.92 -1.69
C ARG A 70 -11.47 -6.32 -2.27
N GLU A 71 -10.60 -6.68 -3.21
CA GLU A 71 -10.53 -8.01 -3.82
C GLU A 71 -10.16 -9.09 -2.78
N ASN A 72 -9.29 -8.75 -1.82
CA ASN A 72 -8.75 -9.71 -0.85
C ASN A 72 -9.40 -9.62 0.56
N ARG A 73 -10.51 -8.89 0.71
CA ARG A 73 -11.15 -8.65 2.02
C ARG A 73 -11.67 -9.89 2.75
N ASN A 74 -12.00 -10.95 2.00
CA ASN A 74 -12.61 -12.18 2.52
C ASN A 74 -11.62 -13.35 2.50
N VAL A 75 -10.31 -13.07 2.36
CA VAL A 75 -9.29 -14.11 2.44
C VAL A 75 -9.07 -14.46 3.90
N GLU A 76 -9.44 -15.67 4.27
CA GLU A 76 -9.31 -16.18 5.65
C GLU A 76 -8.13 -17.15 5.81
N ASP A 77 -7.57 -17.67 4.70
CA ASP A 77 -6.38 -18.54 4.76
C ASP A 77 -5.18 -17.75 5.30
N PRO A 78 -4.65 -18.09 6.48
CA PRO A 78 -3.56 -17.35 7.12
C PRO A 78 -2.28 -17.32 6.28
N ARG A 79 -2.01 -18.36 5.49
CA ARG A 79 -0.85 -18.37 4.57
C ARG A 79 -1.01 -17.32 3.50
N ARG A 80 -2.21 -17.26 2.91
CA ARG A 80 -2.54 -16.31 1.87
C ARG A 80 -2.54 -14.87 2.39
N VAL A 81 -3.03 -14.65 3.61
CA VAL A 81 -2.95 -13.34 4.28
C VAL A 81 -1.49 -12.89 4.42
N GLN A 82 -0.61 -13.78 4.89
CA GLN A 82 0.81 -13.46 5.05
C GLN A 82 1.50 -13.13 3.72
N GLU A 83 1.21 -13.89 2.66
CA GLU A 83 1.69 -13.60 1.30
C GLU A 83 1.25 -12.21 0.81
N LEU A 84 -0.02 -11.85 1.05
CA LEU A 84 -0.58 -10.55 0.67
C LEU A 84 0.06 -9.41 1.46
N ILE A 85 0.29 -9.58 2.76
CA ILE A 85 1.01 -8.62 3.59
C ILE A 85 2.41 -8.38 3.02
N GLN A 86 3.14 -9.45 2.72
CA GLN A 86 4.50 -9.33 2.17
C GLN A 86 4.51 -8.65 0.80
N LYS A 87 3.53 -8.99 -0.06
CA LYS A 87 3.34 -8.31 -1.34
C LYS A 87 3.08 -6.83 -1.14
N GLY A 88 2.21 -6.45 -0.20
CA GLY A 88 1.92 -5.04 0.09
C GLY A 88 3.12 -4.26 0.61
N LEU A 89 4.03 -4.90 1.36
CA LEU A 89 5.29 -4.29 1.79
C LEU A 89 6.20 -4.01 0.59
N ASN A 90 6.30 -4.95 -0.34
CA ASN A 90 7.07 -4.78 -1.57
C ASN A 90 6.47 -3.68 -2.45
N ASP A 91 5.14 -3.68 -2.62
CA ASP A 91 4.41 -2.65 -3.37
C ASP A 91 4.64 -1.26 -2.76
N LEU A 92 4.67 -1.14 -1.42
CA LEU A 92 4.97 0.11 -0.72
C LEU A 92 6.40 0.60 -1.00
N GLN A 93 7.40 -0.29 -1.01
CA GLN A 93 8.78 0.06 -1.36
C GLN A 93 8.90 0.53 -2.82
N ILE A 94 8.18 -0.10 -3.74
CA ILE A 94 8.12 0.34 -5.14
C ILE A 94 7.48 1.72 -5.22
N LEU A 95 6.32 1.91 -4.57
CA LEU A 95 5.61 3.19 -4.58
C LEU A 95 6.49 4.33 -4.06
N LYS A 96 7.23 4.13 -2.97
CA LYS A 96 8.18 5.12 -2.43
C LYS A 96 9.21 5.54 -3.47
N ARG A 97 9.87 4.58 -4.13
CA ARG A 97 10.88 4.85 -5.16
C ARG A 97 10.26 5.60 -6.35
N GLN A 98 9.12 5.12 -6.84
CA GLN A 98 8.45 5.72 -8.00
C GLN A 98 7.93 7.13 -7.69
N THR A 99 7.48 7.38 -6.47
CA THR A 99 7.10 8.72 -6.03
C THR A 99 8.28 9.68 -6.11
N VAL A 100 9.43 9.28 -5.55
CA VAL A 100 10.66 10.09 -5.58
C VAL A 100 11.10 10.36 -7.03
N VAL A 101 11.12 9.33 -7.88
CA VAL A 101 11.42 9.50 -9.32
C VAL A 101 10.44 10.47 -9.98
N SER A 102 9.14 10.37 -9.67
CA SER A 102 8.13 11.27 -10.25
C SER A 102 8.34 12.74 -9.89
N GLN A 103 9.01 13.04 -8.76
CA GLN A 103 9.34 14.40 -8.36
C GLN A 103 10.48 14.99 -9.19
N PHE A 104 11.36 14.17 -9.76
CA PHE A 104 12.41 14.63 -10.68
C PHE A 104 11.89 14.93 -12.09
N PHE A 105 10.79 14.28 -12.48
CA PHE A 105 10.20 14.40 -13.81
C PHE A 105 8.78 14.99 -13.74
N GLN A 106 8.65 16.18 -13.16
CA GLN A 106 7.38 16.89 -13.12
C GLN A 106 7.04 17.42 -14.52
N PHE A 107 5.97 16.89 -15.08
CA PHE A 107 5.36 17.41 -16.32
C PHE A 107 4.37 18.54 -15.98
N ASP A 108 4.07 19.37 -16.97
CA ASP A 108 3.03 20.39 -16.83
C ASP A 108 1.69 19.74 -16.42
N ARG A 109 0.94 20.40 -15.53
CA ARG A 109 -0.32 19.84 -15.01
C ARG A 109 -1.32 19.58 -16.14
N LEU A 110 -2.06 18.49 -16.03
CA LEU A 110 -3.11 18.17 -16.99
C LEU A 110 -4.28 19.16 -16.86
N VAL A 111 -4.98 19.41 -17.96
CA VAL A 111 -6.20 20.25 -18.02
C VAL A 111 -7.29 19.82 -17.02
N VAL A 112 -7.36 18.52 -16.71
CA VAL A 112 -8.33 17.96 -15.75
C VAL A 112 -8.00 18.27 -14.29
N GLU A 113 -6.81 18.80 -14.00
CA GLU A 113 -6.39 19.18 -12.65
C GLU A 113 -6.83 20.59 -12.25
N GLY A 114 -7.59 21.29 -13.12
CA GLY A 114 -8.14 22.63 -12.86
C GLY A 114 -7.10 23.75 -12.75
N GLY A 115 -5.81 23.45 -12.99
CA GLY A 115 -4.72 24.42 -13.06
C GLY A 115 -4.62 25.02 -14.46
N ALA A 116 -4.42 26.33 -14.55
CA ALA A 116 -4.13 26.98 -15.82
C ALA A 116 -2.92 26.31 -16.47
N ALA A 117 -3.07 25.81 -17.70
CA ALA A 117 -1.95 25.35 -18.51
C ALA A 117 -0.92 26.49 -18.60
N GLY A 118 0.24 26.29 -17.99
CA GLY A 118 1.30 27.28 -17.88
C GLY A 118 2.42 26.73 -17.02
N LYS A 119 3.66 26.79 -17.52
CA LYS A 119 4.84 26.33 -16.80
C LYS A 119 4.95 27.05 -15.47
N GLN A 120 5.00 26.29 -14.37
CA GLN A 120 5.26 26.87 -13.05
C GLN A 120 6.74 27.27 -12.99
N LYS A 121 7.03 28.54 -13.30
CA LYS A 121 8.39 29.10 -13.27
C LYS A 121 8.54 29.92 -12.00
N GLY A 122 9.14 29.33 -10.97
CA GLY A 122 9.56 30.02 -9.75
C GLY A 122 9.04 29.41 -8.46
N ASP A 123 9.88 29.52 -7.43
CA ASP A 123 9.51 29.38 -6.02
C ASP A 123 8.45 30.46 -5.72
N GLU A 124 7.36 30.08 -5.06
CA GLU A 124 6.17 30.90 -4.76
C GLU A 124 5.17 31.15 -5.91
N GLY A 125 4.17 30.25 -5.99
CA GLY A 125 2.74 30.61 -6.11
C GLY A 125 2.20 31.33 -7.36
N GLY A 126 3.03 31.85 -8.27
CA GLY A 126 2.58 32.62 -9.44
C GLY A 126 2.53 31.78 -10.71
N ILE A 127 1.35 31.28 -11.09
CA ILE A 127 1.14 30.68 -12.42
C ILE A 127 0.91 31.81 -13.43
N VAL A 128 1.91 32.12 -14.25
CA VAL A 128 1.79 33.09 -15.36
C VAL A 128 1.26 32.35 -16.59
N ARG A 129 0.10 32.79 -17.10
CA ARG A 129 -0.52 32.27 -18.33
C ARG A 129 0.23 32.81 -19.55
N GLN A 130 1.01 31.99 -20.23
CA GLN A 130 1.50 32.30 -21.56
C GLN A 130 0.54 31.71 -22.59
N LYS A 131 -0.28 32.56 -23.22
CA LYS A 131 -1.07 32.19 -24.39
C LYS A 131 -0.16 32.32 -25.60
N ASP A 132 0.24 31.21 -26.19
CA ASP A 132 0.76 31.23 -27.56
C ASP A 132 -0.45 31.38 -28.49
N GLN A 133 -0.65 32.61 -28.99
CA GLN A 133 -1.51 32.85 -30.14
C GLN A 133 -0.72 32.45 -31.38
N GLY A 134 -1.08 31.30 -31.96
CA GLY A 134 -0.77 30.98 -33.36
C GLY A 134 -1.75 31.65 -34.31
#